data_AF-A0A0C3CMA7-F1
#
_entry.id   AF-A0A0C3CMA7-F1
#
_cell.length_a   1.000
_cell.length_b   1.000
_cell.length_c   1.000
_cell.angle_alpha   90.00
_cell.angle_beta   90.00
_cell.angle_gamma   90.00
#
_symmetry.space_group_name_H-M   'P 1'
#
loop_
_entity.id
_entity.type
_entity.pdbx_description
1 polymer ?
#
loop_
_entity_poly.entity_id
_entity_poly.type
_entity_poly.pdbx_seq_one_letter_code
_entity_poly.pdbx_strand_id
1 'polypeptide(L)'
;MNPGQSYTIESLFGPPSERIDIQTFLDTSSSEVVPDHERGFSVEVEDECSVADIYNTLTGVWSNPTLAAHLINDHDRIVSALHASVNPKAPKSGRRPSHLPDPDTVKSEVTNLQKQLDAVPLKGLKLDTNAVLFMRTPKNSDNNLLDAVV
;
A
#
# COMPACT_ATOMS: atom_id res chain seq x y z
N MET A 1 12.88 -23.27 32.98
CA MET A 1 13.17 -22.51 31.74
C MET A 1 13.04 -21.04 32.08
N ASN A 2 14.13 -20.28 31.99
CA ASN A 2 14.15 -18.86 32.39
C ASN A 2 13.58 -17.98 31.28
N PRO A 3 12.61 -17.08 31.58
CA PRO A 3 12.18 -16.02 30.67
C PRO A 3 13.02 -14.78 30.95
N GLY A 4 14.00 -14.47 30.10
CA GLY A 4 14.85 -13.30 30.35
C GLY A 4 15.95 -13.03 29.34
N GLN A 5 15.80 -13.47 28.09
CA GLN A 5 16.70 -13.07 27.02
C GLN A 5 15.90 -12.37 25.92
N SER A 6 15.75 -11.06 26.11
CA SER A 6 15.52 -10.11 25.03
C SER A 6 16.74 -10.17 24.10
N TYR A 7 16.67 -11.04 23.10
CA TYR A 7 17.61 -11.01 21.98
C TYR A 7 17.33 -9.72 21.20
N THR A 8 18.15 -8.71 21.41
CA THR A 8 18.28 -7.57 20.52
C THR A 8 18.67 -8.12 19.15
N ILE A 9 17.71 -8.19 18.23
CA ILE A 9 17.94 -8.44 16.81
C ILE A 9 18.50 -7.15 16.21
N GLU A 10 19.61 -6.65 16.75
CA GLU A 10 20.49 -5.77 16.00
C GLU A 10 21.20 -6.67 14.98
N SER A 11 20.48 -6.99 13.92
CA SER A 11 21.11 -7.42 12.69
C SER A 11 21.97 -6.24 12.24
N LEU A 12 23.24 -6.26 12.63
CA LEU A 12 24.30 -5.44 12.08
C LEU A 12 24.40 -5.82 10.60
N PHE A 13 23.48 -5.26 9.81
CA PHE A 13 23.35 -5.54 8.41
C PHE A 13 24.52 -4.87 7.71
N GLY A 14 25.42 -5.72 7.23
CA GLY A 14 26.54 -5.32 6.39
C GLY A 14 27.84 -5.05 7.15
N PRO A 15 28.99 -5.13 6.46
CA PRO A 15 30.26 -4.66 6.99
C PRO A 15 30.14 -3.19 7.41
N PRO A 16 30.92 -2.73 8.40
CA PRO A 16 30.96 -1.32 8.78
C PRO A 16 31.22 -0.47 7.53
N SER A 17 30.33 0.46 7.25
CA SER A 17 30.46 1.36 6.10
C SER A 17 31.75 2.16 6.19
N GLU A 18 32.48 2.25 5.07
CA GLU A 18 33.63 3.14 4.97
C GLU A 18 33.19 4.60 5.12
N ARG A 19 34.06 5.43 5.72
CA ARG A 19 33.81 6.86 5.85
C ARG A 19 33.90 7.49 4.46
N ILE A 20 32.82 8.15 4.05
CA ILE A 20 32.80 8.95 2.83
C ILE A 20 33.56 10.25 3.11
N ASP A 21 34.61 10.52 2.35
CA ASP A 21 35.25 11.84 2.34
C ASP A 21 34.43 12.77 1.42
N ILE A 22 33.92 13.83 2.04
CA ILE A 22 33.01 14.80 1.40
C ILE A 22 33.74 15.52 0.25
N GLN A 23 35.05 15.76 0.37
CA GLN A 23 35.80 16.48 -0.64
C GLN A 23 35.98 15.64 -1.91
N THR A 24 36.40 14.37 -1.75
CA THR A 24 36.51 13.45 -2.90
C THR A 24 35.16 13.20 -3.56
N PHE A 25 34.06 13.15 -2.80
CA PHE A 25 32.72 13.04 -3.37
C PHE A 25 32.34 14.26 -4.21
N LEU A 26 32.58 15.48 -3.72
CA LEU A 26 32.30 16.73 -4.44
C LEU A 26 33.16 16.86 -5.71
N ASP A 27 34.44 16.51 -5.63
CA ASP A 27 35.36 16.57 -6.77
C ASP A 27 34.95 15.54 -7.85
N THR A 28 34.55 14.34 -7.44
CA THR A 28 34.10 13.28 -8.37
C THR A 28 32.76 13.62 -9.01
N SER A 29 31.81 14.12 -8.22
CA SER A 29 30.47 14.51 -8.71
C SER A 29 30.47 15.78 -9.57
N SER A 30 31.46 16.65 -9.41
CA SER A 30 31.63 17.83 -10.27
C SER A 30 32.35 17.51 -11.59
N SER A 31 33.06 16.38 -11.67
CA SER A 31 33.82 15.96 -12.86
C SER A 31 33.05 15.00 -13.78
N GLU A 32 31.95 14.41 -13.31
CA GLU A 32 30.97 13.86 -14.25
C GLU A 32 30.37 15.04 -15.00
N VAL A 33 30.90 15.24 -16.21
CA VAL A 33 30.28 16.00 -17.29
C VAL A 33 28.79 15.71 -17.21
N VAL A 34 28.02 16.64 -16.67
CA VAL A 34 26.57 16.66 -16.83
C VAL A 34 26.41 16.67 -18.34
N PRO A 35 26.01 15.55 -18.99
CA PRO A 35 25.61 15.66 -20.37
C PRO A 35 24.50 16.69 -20.34
N ASP A 36 24.60 17.65 -21.25
CA ASP A 36 23.76 18.83 -21.51
C ASP A 36 22.25 18.52 -21.47
N HIS A 37 21.73 18.09 -20.30
CA HIS A 37 20.36 17.67 -20.03
C HIS A 37 19.45 18.86 -19.74
N GLU A 38 19.99 20.08 -19.88
CA GLU A 38 19.23 21.31 -20.08
C GLU A 38 18.62 21.39 -21.50
N ARG A 39 18.87 20.41 -22.40
CA ARG A 39 17.89 20.12 -23.44
C ARG A 39 16.72 19.41 -22.77
N GLY A 40 15.74 20.21 -22.34
CA GLY A 40 14.40 19.73 -22.05
C GLY A 40 14.03 18.67 -23.08
N PHE A 41 13.48 17.56 -22.59
CA PHE A 41 12.99 16.50 -23.46
C PHE A 41 12.14 17.16 -24.56
N SER A 42 12.24 16.68 -25.80
CA SER A 42 11.37 17.19 -26.85
C SER A 42 9.93 17.10 -26.34
N VAL A 43 9.10 18.12 -26.58
CA VAL A 43 7.71 18.20 -26.09
C VAL A 43 6.94 16.90 -26.38
N GLU A 44 7.27 16.22 -27.48
CA GLU A 44 6.74 14.91 -27.88
C GLU A 44 7.02 13.79 -26.86
N VAL A 45 8.19 13.77 -26.23
CA VAL A 45 8.58 12.78 -25.21
C VAL A 45 7.92 13.10 -23.87
N GLU A 46 7.72 14.38 -23.54
CA GLU A 46 7.00 14.78 -22.32
C GLU A 46 5.52 14.37 -22.40
N ASP A 47 4.90 14.54 -23.57
CA ASP A 47 3.53 14.10 -23.81
C ASP A 47 3.41 12.58 -23.81
N GLU A 48 4.36 11.84 -24.41
CA GLU A 48 4.36 10.37 -24.42
C GLU A 48 4.61 9.77 -23.02
N CYS A 49 5.42 10.43 -22.20
CA CYS A 49 5.72 9.99 -20.83
C CYS A 49 4.76 10.58 -19.78
N SER A 50 3.74 11.33 -20.21
CA SER A 50 2.80 11.97 -19.31
C SER A 50 1.93 10.95 -18.60
N VAL A 51 1.84 11.06 -17.27
CA VAL A 51 0.95 10.27 -16.41
C VAL A 51 -0.33 11.01 -16.06
N ALA A 52 -0.63 12.09 -16.78
CA ALA A 52 -1.76 12.96 -16.50
C ALA A 52 -3.10 12.23 -16.64
N ASP A 53 -3.21 11.28 -17.57
CA ASP A 53 -4.39 10.44 -17.78
C ASP A 53 -4.68 9.55 -16.55
N ILE A 54 -3.65 8.90 -15.99
CA ILE A 54 -3.74 8.07 -14.78
C ILE A 54 -4.13 8.95 -13.59
N TYR A 55 -3.46 10.10 -13.44
CA TYR A 55 -3.74 11.03 -12.36
C TYR A 55 -5.18 11.56 -12.41
N ASN A 56 -5.64 11.98 -13.58
CA ASN A 56 -6.98 12.52 -13.78
C ASN A 56 -8.04 11.44 -13.54
N THR A 57 -7.81 10.22 -14.03
CA THR A 57 -8.71 9.08 -13.82
C THR A 57 -8.80 8.72 -12.34
N LEU A 58 -7.65 8.61 -11.67
CA LEU A 58 -7.58 8.29 -10.24
C LEU A 58 -8.27 9.38 -9.41
N THR A 59 -7.96 10.64 -9.66
CA THR A 59 -8.55 11.79 -8.96
C THR A 59 -10.05 11.87 -9.20
N GLY A 60 -10.52 11.58 -10.42
CA GLY A 60 -11.95 11.53 -10.73
C GLY A 60 -12.70 10.46 -9.93
N VAL A 61 -12.13 9.26 -9.81
CA VAL A 61 -12.71 8.17 -9.00
C VAL A 61 -12.73 8.52 -7.51
N TRP A 62 -11.62 9.04 -6.97
CA TRP A 62 -11.53 9.42 -5.55
C TRP A 62 -12.35 10.66 -5.18
N SER A 63 -12.58 11.57 -6.13
CA SER A 63 -13.42 12.75 -5.92
C SER A 63 -14.91 12.41 -5.87
N ASN A 64 -15.34 11.29 -6.46
CA ASN A 64 -16.72 10.82 -6.35
C ASN A 64 -16.89 10.05 -5.02
N PRO A 65 -17.63 10.61 -4.05
CA PRO A 65 -17.76 9.99 -2.72
C PRO A 65 -18.44 8.62 -2.77
N THR A 66 -19.29 8.37 -3.78
CA THR A 66 -19.95 7.07 -3.95
C THR A 66 -18.94 6.00 -4.37
N LEU A 67 -18.09 6.30 -5.37
CA LEU A 67 -17.10 5.36 -5.88
C LEU A 67 -16.00 5.11 -4.85
N ALA A 68 -15.49 6.19 -4.23
CA ALA A 68 -14.49 6.10 -3.16
C ALA A 68 -15.00 5.26 -1.98
N ALA A 69 -16.24 5.51 -1.51
CA ALA A 69 -16.83 4.72 -0.44
C ALA A 69 -16.99 3.24 -0.83
N HIS A 70 -17.37 2.94 -2.08
CA HIS A 70 -17.44 1.57 -2.55
C HIS A 70 -16.07 0.87 -2.50
N LEU A 71 -15.01 1.53 -3.01
CA LEU A 71 -13.65 0.97 -2.99
C LEU A 71 -13.13 0.72 -1.57
N ILE A 72 -13.38 1.66 -0.64
CA ILE A 72 -13.02 1.50 0.77
C ILE A 72 -13.77 0.32 1.39
N ASN A 73 -15.08 0.24 1.18
CA ASN A 73 -15.89 -0.85 1.71
C ASN A 73 -15.48 -2.22 1.15
N ASP A 74 -15.15 -2.28 -0.14
CA ASP A 74 -14.67 -3.51 -0.78
C ASP A 74 -13.31 -3.94 -0.22
N HIS A 75 -12.37 -3.00 -0.10
CA HIS A 75 -11.08 -3.24 0.56
C HIS A 75 -11.26 -3.78 1.99
N ASP A 76 -12.07 -3.12 2.82
CA ASP A 76 -12.31 -3.52 4.21
C ASP A 76 -12.95 -4.91 4.32
N ARG A 77 -13.80 -5.25 3.35
CA ARG A 77 -14.41 -6.57 3.24
C ARG A 77 -13.38 -7.63 2.89
N ILE A 78 -12.50 -7.37 1.93
CA ILE A 78 -11.42 -8.29 1.54
C ILE A 78 -10.47 -8.52 2.73
N VAL A 79 -10.02 -7.44 3.39
CA VAL A 79 -9.16 -7.52 4.58
C VAL A 79 -9.83 -8.30 5.71
N SER A 80 -11.11 -8.03 5.98
CA SER A 80 -11.87 -8.75 7.00
C SER A 80 -11.99 -10.24 6.68
N ALA A 81 -12.25 -10.59 5.41
CA ALA A 81 -12.32 -11.97 4.97
C ALA A 81 -10.96 -12.68 5.09
N LEU A 82 -9.86 -11.98 4.78
CA LEU A 82 -8.51 -12.51 4.89
C LEU A 82 -8.16 -12.83 6.36
N HIS A 83 -8.43 -11.90 7.29
CA HIS A 83 -8.25 -12.15 8.71
C HIS A 83 -9.11 -13.32 9.23
N ALA A 84 -10.35 -13.44 8.74
CA ALA A 84 -11.23 -14.55 9.09
C ALA A 84 -10.71 -15.91 8.58
N SER A 85 -10.07 -15.92 7.41
CA SER A 85 -9.51 -17.14 6.82
C SER A 85 -8.27 -17.66 7.58
N VAL A 86 -7.44 -16.76 8.10
CA VAL A 86 -6.20 -17.11 8.83
C VAL A 86 -6.48 -17.51 10.28
N ASN A 87 -7.49 -16.92 10.93
CA ASN A 87 -7.85 -17.26 12.31
C ASN A 87 -9.32 -17.68 12.44
N PRO A 88 -9.69 -18.90 12.01
CA PRO A 88 -11.08 -19.38 12.04
C PRO A 88 -11.61 -19.62 13.46
N LYS A 89 -10.74 -19.64 14.47
CA LYS A 89 -11.10 -19.82 15.88
C LYS A 89 -11.33 -18.50 16.61
N ALA A 90 -11.06 -17.35 15.97
CA ALA A 90 -11.41 -16.06 16.55
C ALA A 90 -12.93 -15.98 16.75
N PRO A 91 -13.42 -15.54 17.92
CA PRO A 91 -14.85 -15.40 18.14
C PRO A 91 -15.42 -14.48 17.06
N LYS A 92 -16.46 -14.95 16.37
CA LYS A 92 -17.23 -14.18 15.37
C LYS A 92 -17.81 -12.95 16.06
N SER A 93 -16.99 -11.92 16.18
CA SER A 93 -17.27 -10.72 16.93
C SER A 93 -18.30 -9.91 16.16
N GLY A 94 -19.59 -10.15 16.42
CA GLY A 94 -20.72 -9.22 16.35
C GLY A 94 -20.86 -8.25 15.17
N ARG A 95 -20.02 -8.33 14.13
CA ARG A 95 -20.11 -7.50 12.94
C ARG A 95 -21.33 -8.00 12.20
N ARG A 96 -22.21 -7.06 11.89
CA ARG A 96 -23.39 -7.27 11.06
C ARG A 96 -23.00 -8.17 9.89
N PRO A 97 -23.82 -9.17 9.53
CA PRO A 97 -23.55 -9.97 8.36
C PRO A 97 -23.21 -9.02 7.22
N SER A 98 -22.08 -9.27 6.57
CA SER A 98 -21.67 -8.59 5.35
C SER A 98 -22.79 -8.81 4.34
N HIS A 99 -23.80 -7.95 4.39
CA HIS A 99 -24.86 -7.88 3.41
C HIS A 99 -24.17 -7.35 2.18
N LEU A 100 -23.69 -8.28 1.34
CA LEU A 100 -23.40 -7.99 -0.05
C LEU A 100 -24.60 -7.20 -0.57
N PRO A 101 -24.42 -5.93 -0.98
CA PRO A 101 -25.52 -5.21 -1.62
C PRO A 101 -25.97 -6.07 -2.79
N ASP A 102 -27.29 -6.24 -2.91
CA ASP A 102 -27.89 -7.02 -3.98
C ASP A 102 -27.40 -6.42 -5.30
N PRO A 103 -26.88 -7.19 -6.28
CA PRO A 103 -26.29 -6.64 -7.50
C PRO A 103 -27.23 -5.68 -8.24
N ASP A 104 -28.55 -5.85 -8.11
CA ASP A 104 -29.57 -4.99 -8.71
C ASP A 104 -29.77 -3.64 -7.99
N THR A 105 -29.21 -3.49 -6.79
CA THR A 105 -29.22 -2.22 -6.02
C THR A 105 -27.96 -1.38 -6.23
N VAL A 106 -26.95 -1.90 -6.93
CA VAL A 106 -25.69 -1.20 -7.13
C VAL A 106 -25.84 -0.16 -8.25
N LYS A 107 -25.43 1.08 -7.97
CA LYS A 107 -25.44 2.17 -8.95
C LYS A 107 -24.65 1.77 -10.20
N SER A 108 -25.15 2.14 -11.38
CA SER A 108 -24.53 1.84 -12.68
C SER A 108 -23.07 2.32 -12.78
N GLU A 109 -22.73 3.44 -12.14
CA GLU A 109 -21.36 3.96 -12.08
C GLU A 109 -20.39 2.99 -11.40
N VAL A 110 -20.83 2.36 -10.31
CA VAL A 110 -20.02 1.40 -9.55
C VAL A 110 -19.82 0.12 -10.35
N THR A 111 -20.86 -0.37 -11.03
CA THR A 111 -20.73 -1.56 -11.87
C THR A 111 -19.83 -1.32 -13.08
N ASN A 112 -19.84 -0.10 -13.64
CA ASN A 112 -18.92 0.28 -14.70
C ASN A 112 -17.47 0.33 -14.19
N LEU A 113 -17.23 0.94 -13.03
CA LEU A 113 -15.91 0.95 -12.40
C LEU A 113 -15.41 -0.47 -12.11
N GLN A 114 -16.27 -1.34 -11.58
CA GLN A 114 -15.91 -2.73 -11.32
C GLN A 114 -15.51 -3.46 -12.60
N LYS A 115 -16.26 -3.28 -13.70
CA LYS A 115 -15.91 -3.84 -15.01
C LYS A 115 -14.55 -3.32 -15.51
N GLN A 116 -14.25 -2.04 -15.30
CA GLN A 116 -12.96 -1.47 -15.67
C GLN A 116 -11.82 -2.09 -14.84
N LEU A 117 -12.00 -2.27 -13.54
CA LEU A 117 -11.03 -2.92 -12.67
C LEU A 117 -10.81 -4.40 -13.04
N ASP A 118 -11.89 -5.13 -13.32
CA ASP A 118 -11.85 -6.55 -13.69
C ASP A 118 -11.22 -6.75 -15.09
N ALA A 119 -11.32 -5.76 -15.97
CA ALA A 119 -10.68 -5.78 -17.29
C ALA A 119 -9.15 -5.66 -17.22
N VAL A 120 -8.59 -5.17 -16.10
CA VAL A 120 -7.15 -5.06 -15.90
C VAL A 120 -6.66 -6.28 -15.10
N PRO A 121 -6.02 -7.28 -15.74
CA PRO A 121 -5.56 -8.48 -15.05
C PRO A 121 -4.32 -8.21 -14.20
N LEU A 122 -4.51 -7.67 -13.00
CA LEU A 122 -3.42 -7.41 -12.05
C LEU A 122 -3.02 -8.71 -11.35
N LYS A 123 -1.98 -9.37 -11.87
CA LYS A 123 -1.44 -10.62 -11.27
C LYS A 123 -0.80 -10.40 -9.89
N GLY A 124 -0.39 -9.17 -9.56
CA GLY A 124 0.40 -8.84 -8.36
C GLY A 124 -0.37 -8.26 -7.17
N LEU A 125 -1.65 -7.91 -7.32
CA LEU A 125 -2.41 -7.22 -6.27
C LEU A 125 -3.37 -8.12 -5.47
N LYS A 126 -3.39 -9.42 -5.76
CA LYS A 126 -4.16 -10.35 -4.94
C LYS A 126 -3.48 -10.45 -3.58
N LEU A 127 -4.16 -9.98 -2.55
CA LEU A 127 -3.73 -10.13 -1.16
C LEU A 127 -3.58 -11.61 -0.84
N ASP A 128 -2.33 -12.07 -0.74
CA ASP A 128 -2.03 -13.41 -0.26
C ASP A 128 -2.38 -13.51 1.22
N THR A 129 -2.79 -14.69 1.65
CA THR A 129 -3.00 -15.03 3.06
C THR A 129 -1.80 -14.69 3.96
N ASN A 130 -0.57 -14.79 3.43
CA ASN A 130 0.64 -14.37 4.14
C ASN A 130 0.70 -12.86 4.42
N ALA A 131 0.00 -12.03 3.63
CA ALA A 131 -0.07 -10.59 3.84
C ALA A 131 -0.74 -10.22 5.17
N VAL A 132 -1.57 -11.11 5.75
CA VAL A 132 -2.21 -10.90 7.06
C VAL A 132 -1.21 -10.58 8.16
N LEU A 133 0.01 -11.12 8.09
CA LEU A 133 1.07 -10.86 9.09
C LEU A 133 1.55 -9.40 9.06
N PHE A 134 1.38 -8.71 7.94
CA PHE A 134 1.81 -7.32 7.73
C PHE A 134 0.65 -6.31 7.78
N MET A 135 -0.60 -6.79 7.82
CA MET A 135 -1.77 -5.93 7.94
C MET A 135 -2.11 -5.68 9.41
N ARG A 136 -2.54 -4.45 9.71
CA ARG A 136 -2.99 -4.09 11.06
C ARG A 136 -4.24 -4.90 11.42
N THR A 137 -4.22 -5.53 12.59
CA THR A 137 -5.41 -6.24 13.07
C THR A 137 -6.56 -5.25 13.31
N PRO A 138 -7.81 -5.60 12.94
CA PRO A 138 -8.94 -4.67 13.00
C PRO A 138 -9.38 -4.25 14.42
N LYS A 139 -8.72 -4.74 15.47
CA LYS A 139 -9.12 -4.51 16.87
C LYS A 139 -8.06 -3.91 17.79
N ASN A 140 -6.81 -3.77 17.37
CA ASN A 140 -5.71 -3.37 18.25
C ASN A 140 -4.83 -2.27 17.64
N SER A 141 -5.40 -1.20 17.07
CA SER A 141 -4.58 -0.02 16.76
C SER A 141 -4.06 0.67 18.03
N ASP A 142 -4.82 0.58 19.13
CA ASP A 142 -4.62 1.43 20.31
C ASP A 142 -4.08 0.67 21.53
N ASN A 143 -4.08 -0.67 21.52
CA ASN A 143 -3.60 -1.48 22.65
C ASN A 143 -2.06 -1.54 22.79
N ASN A 144 -1.30 -0.93 21.89
CA ASN A 144 0.17 -0.88 21.97
C ASN A 144 0.71 0.36 22.69
N LEU A 145 -0.13 1.20 23.29
CA LEU A 145 0.30 2.48 23.88
C LEU A 145 0.28 2.56 25.41
N LEU A 146 -0.21 1.56 26.16
CA LEU A 146 -0.43 1.73 27.62
C LEU A 146 0.19 0.68 28.56
N ASP A 147 0.90 -0.36 28.09
CA ASP A 147 1.51 -1.35 29.00
C ASP A 147 2.98 -1.08 29.37
N ALA A 148 3.58 0.04 28.94
CA ALA A 148 5.00 0.36 29.20
C ALA A 148 5.24 1.43 30.28
N VAL A 149 4.22 1.86 31.03
CA VAL A 149 4.39 2.82 32.14
C VAL A 149 3.58 2.40 33.36
N VAL A 150 4.08 1.41 34.10
CA VAL A 150 3.91 1.28 35.56
C VAL A 150 5.22 0.78 36.15
#